data_AF-A0A563E9V4-F1
#
_entry.id   AF-A0A563E9V4-F1
#
_cell.length_a   1.000
_cell.length_b   1.000
_cell.length_c   1.000
_cell.angle_alpha   90.00
_cell.angle_beta   90.00
_cell.angle_gamma   90.00
#
_symmetry.space_group_name_H-M   'P 1'
#
loop_
_entity.id
_entity.type
_entity.pdbx_description
1 polymer ?
#
loop_
_entity_poly.entity_id
_entity_poly.type
_entity_poly.pdbx_seq_one_letter_code
_entity_poly.pdbx_strand_id
1 'polypeptide(L)'
;MATPSSSAANAAANCPTSNTRSFAKTRFATDVGLAVGTFHHWIWKPYKAGTFKHGAHGRIKAVIKGVAAAALDLKLMDNAKKNVQANPTLCKTLYTPIDSAAKALDGLKKDITSGSLTSLTSTESALSGILKSGNQHGLNIKELTDQSLASQG
;
A
#
# COMPACT_ATOMS: atom_id res chain seq x y z
N MET A 1 -3.72 -29.33 33.91
CA MET A 1 -2.71 -28.26 33.75
C MET A 1 -2.90 -27.67 32.37
N ALA A 2 -3.25 -26.37 32.28
CA ALA A 2 -3.60 -25.71 31.03
C ALA A 2 -2.35 -25.46 30.17
N THR A 3 -2.42 -25.84 28.89
CA THR A 3 -1.45 -25.45 27.87
C THR A 3 -1.70 -23.99 27.47
N PRO A 4 -0.70 -23.09 27.49
CA PRO A 4 -0.86 -21.79 26.87
C PRO A 4 -0.82 -21.98 25.35
N SER A 5 -2.01 -22.01 24.74
CA SER A 5 -2.16 -21.84 23.29
C SER A 5 -1.63 -20.46 22.95
N SER A 6 -0.53 -20.42 22.19
CA SER A 6 0.24 -19.21 21.94
C SER A 6 -0.63 -18.17 21.27
N SER A 7 -0.93 -17.12 22.04
CA SER A 7 -1.53 -15.87 21.63
C SER A 7 -0.90 -15.36 20.34
N ALA A 8 -1.71 -14.71 19.51
CA ALA A 8 -1.26 -13.85 18.41
C ALA A 8 -0.17 -12.88 18.90
N ALA A 9 1.09 -13.32 18.84
CA ALA A 9 2.23 -12.55 19.24
C ALA A 9 2.55 -11.58 18.10
N ASN A 10 2.11 -10.33 18.30
CA ASN A 10 2.75 -9.10 17.85
C ASN A 10 3.86 -9.30 16.81
N ALA A 11 3.58 -8.98 15.55
CA ALA A 11 4.65 -8.71 14.59
C ALA A 11 5.54 -7.50 15.01
N ALA A 12 5.13 -6.75 16.05
CA ALA A 12 5.98 -5.77 16.74
C ALA A 12 7.07 -6.39 17.66
N ALA A 13 7.03 -7.70 17.95
CA ALA A 13 7.95 -8.36 18.88
C ALA A 13 9.31 -8.75 18.26
N ASN A 14 9.44 -8.77 16.93
CA ASN A 14 10.67 -9.18 16.23
C ASN A 14 11.31 -8.04 15.42
N CYS A 15 11.12 -6.79 15.83
CA CYS A 15 11.85 -5.68 15.20
C CYS A 15 13.36 -5.85 15.45
N PRO A 16 14.21 -5.70 14.42
CA PRO A 16 15.65 -5.90 14.57
C PRO A 16 16.23 -4.82 15.48
N THR A 17 17.37 -5.08 16.11
CA THR A 17 18.09 -4.09 16.92
C THR A 17 18.91 -3.12 16.06
N SER A 18 19.27 -3.52 14.85
CA SER A 18 20.01 -2.72 13.87
C SER A 18 19.41 -2.89 12.46
N ASN A 19 19.86 -2.08 11.50
CA ASN A 19 19.41 -2.20 10.11
C ASN A 19 19.93 -3.49 9.49
N THR A 20 19.04 -4.33 8.97
CA THR A 20 19.40 -5.58 8.29
C THR A 20 19.40 -5.44 6.76
N ARG A 21 18.90 -4.32 6.22
CA ARG A 21 18.94 -4.00 4.79
C ARG A 21 19.42 -2.57 4.55
N SER A 22 20.31 -2.41 3.58
CA SER A 22 20.75 -1.08 3.11
C SER A 22 19.58 -0.33 2.47
N PHE A 23 19.53 0.98 2.74
CA PHE A 23 18.52 1.90 2.21
C PHE A 23 17.06 1.49 2.48
N ALA A 24 16.79 0.77 3.57
CA ALA A 24 15.44 0.35 3.94
C ALA A 24 14.44 1.51 3.93
N LYS A 25 14.81 2.66 4.48
CA LYS A 25 13.98 3.89 4.48
C LYS A 25 13.68 4.40 3.08
N THR A 26 14.68 4.49 2.21
CA THR A 26 14.53 4.99 0.85
C THR A 26 13.68 4.03 0.02
N ARG A 27 13.99 2.73 0.06
CA ARG A 27 13.20 1.70 -0.64
C ARG A 27 11.77 1.67 -0.18
N PHE A 28 11.54 1.76 1.13
CA PHE A 28 10.20 1.91 1.70
C PHE A 28 9.47 3.13 1.13
N ALA A 29 10.10 4.31 1.15
CA ALA A 29 9.50 5.53 0.63
C ALA A 29 9.20 5.42 -0.88
N THR A 30 10.08 4.80 -1.65
CA THR A 30 9.87 4.54 -3.08
C THR A 30 8.71 3.57 -3.31
N ASP A 31 8.71 2.41 -2.63
CA ASP A 31 7.66 1.39 -2.77
C ASP A 31 6.27 1.96 -2.40
N VAL A 32 6.18 2.69 -1.28
CA VAL A 32 4.94 3.34 -0.85
C VAL A 32 4.54 4.45 -1.81
N GLY A 33 5.49 5.30 -2.20
CA GLY A 33 5.24 6.41 -3.12
C GLY A 33 4.69 5.93 -4.45
N LEU A 34 5.26 4.84 -4.99
CA LEU A 34 4.77 4.19 -6.20
C LEU A 34 3.35 3.67 -6.00
N ALA A 35 3.12 2.87 -4.96
CA ALA A 35 1.81 2.27 -4.71
C ALA A 35 0.69 3.33 -4.58
N VAL A 36 0.95 4.44 -3.89
CA VAL A 36 -0.05 5.51 -3.79
C VAL A 36 -0.26 6.21 -5.13
N GLY A 37 0.79 6.42 -5.92
CA GLY A 37 0.66 7.09 -7.22
C GLY A 37 -0.08 6.25 -8.25
N THR A 38 0.21 4.95 -8.33
CA THR A 38 -0.53 4.01 -9.18
C THR A 38 -1.99 3.88 -8.74
N PHE A 39 -2.24 3.76 -7.43
CA PHE A 39 -3.59 3.77 -6.88
C PHE A 39 -4.38 5.03 -7.27
N HIS A 40 -3.79 6.21 -7.06
CA HIS A 40 -4.46 7.47 -7.38
C HIS A 40 -4.74 7.62 -8.88
N HIS A 41 -3.79 7.23 -9.72
CA HIS A 41 -3.92 7.37 -11.16
C HIS A 41 -4.95 6.39 -11.76
N TRP A 42 -4.85 5.12 -11.41
CA TRP A 42 -5.58 4.04 -12.09
C TRP A 42 -6.85 3.60 -11.38
N ILE A 43 -7.05 4.00 -10.12
CA ILE A 43 -8.24 3.63 -9.34
C ILE A 43 -8.99 4.87 -8.90
N TRP A 44 -8.36 5.78 -8.16
CA TRP A 44 -9.04 6.92 -7.56
C TRP A 44 -9.57 7.93 -8.59
N LYS A 45 -8.74 8.33 -9.56
CA LYS A 45 -9.16 9.23 -10.65
C LYS A 45 -10.31 8.66 -11.48
N PRO A 46 -10.25 7.43 -12.03
CA PRO A 46 -11.37 6.86 -12.79
C PRO A 46 -12.62 6.63 -11.94
N TYR A 47 -12.48 6.37 -10.64
CA TYR A 47 -13.61 6.36 -9.71
C TYR A 47 -14.29 7.71 -9.62
N LYS A 48 -13.53 8.78 -9.37
CA LYS A 48 -14.08 10.14 -9.33
C LYS A 48 -14.68 10.58 -10.66
N ALA A 49 -14.13 10.11 -11.78
CA ALA A 49 -14.67 10.34 -13.12
C ALA A 49 -15.92 9.50 -13.43
N GLY A 50 -16.32 8.57 -12.55
CA GLY A 50 -17.48 7.72 -12.75
C GLY A 50 -17.29 6.59 -13.76
N THR A 51 -16.05 6.29 -14.18
CA THR A 51 -15.74 5.28 -15.21
C THR A 51 -16.08 3.85 -14.75
N PHE A 52 -16.15 3.60 -13.44
CA PHE A 52 -16.56 2.30 -12.89
C PHE A 52 -18.09 2.09 -12.85
N LYS A 53 -18.89 3.16 -13.04
CA LYS A 53 -20.36 3.08 -12.98
C LYS A 53 -20.91 2.16 -14.07
N HIS A 54 -22.00 1.47 -13.76
CA HIS A 54 -22.69 0.62 -14.73
C HIS A 54 -23.10 1.44 -15.97
N GLY A 55 -22.85 0.90 -17.17
CA GLY A 55 -23.12 1.59 -18.44
C GLY A 55 -22.09 2.67 -18.84
N ALA A 56 -21.08 2.97 -18.02
CA ALA A 56 -20.04 3.92 -18.39
C ALA A 56 -19.16 3.38 -19.53
N HIS A 57 -18.87 4.25 -20.51
CA HIS A 57 -17.96 3.90 -21.60
C HIS A 57 -16.56 3.62 -21.04
N GLY A 58 -15.99 2.46 -21.38
CA GLY A 58 -14.67 2.06 -20.89
C GLY A 58 -14.63 1.42 -19.50
N ARG A 59 -15.78 1.10 -18.87
CA ARG A 59 -15.85 0.43 -17.56
C ARG A 59 -14.97 -0.82 -17.47
N ILE A 60 -15.03 -1.71 -18.45
CA ILE A 60 -14.24 -2.96 -18.45
C ILE A 60 -12.73 -2.63 -18.44
N LYS A 61 -12.31 -1.64 -19.23
CA LYS A 61 -10.91 -1.20 -19.26
C LYS A 61 -10.49 -0.61 -17.92
N ALA A 62 -11.36 0.18 -17.27
CA ALA A 62 -11.10 0.72 -15.94
C ALA A 62 -10.99 -0.37 -14.87
N VAL A 63 -11.86 -1.40 -14.91
CA VAL A 63 -11.78 -2.56 -14.01
C VAL A 63 -10.46 -3.31 -14.21
N ILE A 64 -10.09 -3.65 -15.45
CA ILE A 64 -8.83 -4.36 -15.74
C ILE A 64 -7.63 -3.56 -15.25
N LYS A 65 -7.57 -2.26 -15.56
CA LYS A 65 -6.50 -1.37 -15.09
C LYS A 65 -6.47 -1.24 -13.57
N GLY A 66 -7.65 -1.13 -12.95
CA GLY A 66 -7.77 -1.03 -11.50
C GLY A 66 -7.31 -2.28 -10.77
N VAL A 67 -7.68 -3.47 -11.27
CA VAL A 67 -7.20 -4.75 -10.70
C VAL A 67 -5.69 -4.91 -10.90
N ALA A 68 -5.17 -4.57 -12.08
CA ALA A 68 -3.74 -4.63 -12.36
C ALA A 68 -2.94 -3.68 -11.44
N ALA A 69 -3.40 -2.44 -11.28
CA ALA A 69 -2.82 -1.47 -10.37
C ALA A 69 -2.88 -1.97 -8.92
N ALA A 70 -4.04 -2.40 -8.42
CA ALA A 70 -4.16 -2.92 -7.07
C ALA A 70 -3.26 -4.14 -6.81
N ALA A 71 -3.06 -5.01 -7.79
CA ALA A 71 -2.13 -6.14 -7.68
C ALA A 71 -0.66 -5.69 -7.62
N LEU A 72 -0.27 -4.69 -8.40
CA LEU A 72 1.06 -4.07 -8.32
C LEU A 72 1.26 -3.39 -6.96
N ASP A 73 0.28 -2.63 -6.50
CA ASP A 73 0.33 -1.90 -5.22
C ASP A 73 0.50 -2.86 -4.04
N LEU A 74 -0.15 -4.03 -4.07
CA LEU A 74 0.06 -5.08 -3.07
C LEU A 74 1.50 -5.59 -3.06
N LYS A 75 2.09 -5.82 -4.24
CA LYS A 75 3.48 -6.26 -4.36
C LYS A 75 4.44 -5.20 -3.80
N LEU A 76 4.19 -3.93 -4.09
CA LEU A 76 4.96 -2.79 -3.57
C LEU A 76 4.80 -2.66 -2.05
N MET A 77 3.58 -2.80 -1.52
CA MET A 77 3.32 -2.80 -0.08
C MET A 77 4.01 -3.96 0.65
N ASP A 78 4.03 -5.16 0.08
CA ASP A 78 4.75 -6.30 0.67
C ASP A 78 6.26 -6.09 0.67
N ASN A 79 6.79 -5.45 -0.38
CA ASN A 79 8.20 -5.02 -0.39
C ASN A 79 8.45 -3.94 0.69
N ALA A 80 7.54 -2.98 0.83
CA ALA A 80 7.58 -1.96 1.87
C ALA A 80 7.56 -2.59 3.28
N LYS A 81 6.71 -3.60 3.54
CA LYS A 81 6.70 -4.38 4.81
C LYS A 81 8.07 -4.98 5.11
N LYS A 82 8.70 -5.61 4.12
CA LYS A 82 10.05 -6.19 4.30
C LYS A 82 11.10 -5.13 4.61
N ASN A 83 10.98 -3.94 4.02
CA ASN A 83 11.86 -2.81 4.33
C ASN A 83 11.60 -2.24 5.74
N VAL A 84 10.33 -2.19 6.15
CA VAL A 84 9.92 -1.80 7.51
C VAL A 84 10.49 -2.77 8.54
N GLN A 85 10.33 -4.07 8.35
CA GLN A 85 10.88 -5.10 9.22
C GLN A 85 12.41 -5.11 9.26
N ALA A 86 13.09 -4.54 8.27
CA ALA A 86 14.54 -4.48 8.21
C ALA A 86 15.15 -3.27 8.93
N ASN A 87 14.32 -2.37 9.50
CA ASN A 87 14.77 -1.17 10.21
C ASN A 87 14.09 -1.06 11.59
N PRO A 88 14.84 -0.86 12.69
CA PRO A 88 14.27 -0.81 14.04
C PRO A 88 13.20 0.27 14.21
N THR A 89 13.46 1.48 13.68
CA THR A 89 12.55 2.62 13.81
C THR A 89 11.29 2.38 12.99
N LEU A 90 11.44 2.01 11.71
CA LEU A 90 10.29 1.76 10.83
C LEU A 90 9.43 0.62 11.36
N CYS A 91 10.03 -0.47 11.81
CA CYS A 91 9.30 -1.62 12.33
C CYS A 91 8.41 -1.23 13.52
N LYS A 92 8.93 -0.40 14.43
CA LYS A 92 8.16 0.06 15.60
C LYS A 92 7.04 1.04 15.27
N THR A 93 7.21 1.87 14.23
CA THR A 93 6.28 2.97 13.95
C THR A 93 5.33 2.71 12.79
N LEU A 94 5.78 1.99 11.76
CA LEU A 94 5.10 1.87 10.47
C LEU A 94 4.65 0.45 10.12
N TYR A 95 5.05 -0.58 10.87
CA TYR A 95 4.65 -1.95 10.55
C TYR A 95 3.12 -2.11 10.55
N THR A 96 2.48 -1.72 11.65
CA THR A 96 1.02 -1.82 11.80
C THR A 96 0.25 -1.06 10.72
N PRO A 97 0.49 0.24 10.47
CA PRO A 97 -0.26 0.96 9.44
C PRO A 97 -0.02 0.42 8.03
N ILE A 98 1.20 -0.06 7.72
CA ILE A 98 1.49 -0.69 6.43
C ILE A 98 0.79 -2.03 6.27
N ASP A 99 0.77 -2.85 7.33
CA ASP A 99 0.05 -4.12 7.29
C ASP A 99 -1.46 -3.91 7.08
N SER A 100 -2.03 -2.92 7.77
CA SER A 100 -3.43 -2.52 7.61
C SER A 100 -3.73 -2.04 6.19
N ALA A 101 -2.90 -1.18 5.59
CA ALA A 101 -3.16 -0.69 4.24
C ALA A 101 -2.98 -1.77 3.17
N ALA A 102 -2.01 -2.67 3.33
CA ALA A 102 -1.88 -3.81 2.43
C ALA A 102 -3.13 -4.71 2.48
N LYS A 103 -3.71 -4.93 3.66
CA LYS A 103 -4.99 -5.65 3.80
C LYS A 103 -6.15 -4.88 3.17
N ALA A 104 -6.19 -3.55 3.31
CA ALA A 104 -7.20 -2.72 2.66
C ALA A 104 -7.10 -2.80 1.12
N LEU A 105 -5.89 -2.70 0.57
CA LEU A 105 -5.62 -2.88 -0.86
C LEU A 105 -6.02 -4.27 -1.37
N ASP A 106 -5.80 -5.31 -0.57
CA ASP A 106 -6.19 -6.67 -0.93
C ASP A 106 -7.72 -6.84 -0.91
N GLY A 107 -8.40 -6.23 0.05
CA GLY A 107 -9.86 -6.10 0.06
C GLY A 107 -10.37 -5.35 -1.17
N LEU A 108 -9.76 -4.22 -1.50
CA LEU A 108 -10.13 -3.42 -2.66
C LEU A 108 -9.92 -4.18 -3.97
N LYS A 109 -8.81 -4.91 -4.11
CA LYS A 109 -8.58 -5.75 -5.29
C LYS A 109 -9.73 -6.74 -5.48
N LYS A 110 -10.17 -7.40 -4.39
CA LYS A 110 -11.31 -8.33 -4.42
C LYS A 110 -12.62 -7.61 -4.78
N ASP A 111 -12.85 -6.43 -4.21
CA ASP A 111 -14.02 -5.60 -4.53
C ASP A 111 -14.05 -5.23 -6.01
N ILE A 112 -12.96 -4.66 -6.55
CA ILE A 112 -12.91 -4.27 -7.98
C ILE A 112 -13.13 -5.49 -8.88
N THR A 113 -12.57 -6.65 -8.51
CA THR A 113 -12.74 -7.91 -9.26
C THR A 113 -14.20 -8.38 -9.26
N SER A 114 -14.92 -8.19 -8.14
CA SER A 114 -16.35 -8.50 -8.03
C SER A 114 -17.26 -7.40 -8.57
N GLY A 115 -16.70 -6.28 -9.03
CA GLY A 115 -17.42 -5.12 -9.53
C GLY A 115 -17.94 -4.18 -8.43
N SER A 116 -17.50 -4.35 -7.18
CA SER A 116 -17.73 -3.46 -6.06
C SER A 116 -16.59 -2.43 -5.89
N LEU A 117 -16.87 -1.34 -5.18
CA LEU A 117 -15.88 -0.32 -4.79
C LEU A 117 -16.06 0.09 -3.32
N THR A 118 -16.69 -0.78 -2.52
CA THR A 118 -17.07 -0.52 -1.13
C THR A 118 -15.88 -0.17 -0.23
N SER A 119 -14.73 -0.80 -0.44
CA SER A 119 -13.51 -0.53 0.32
C SER A 119 -12.61 0.57 -0.27
N LEU A 120 -13.03 1.25 -1.34
CA LEU A 120 -12.16 2.22 -2.04
C LEU A 120 -11.77 3.40 -1.14
N THR A 121 -12.75 4.03 -0.50
CA THR A 121 -12.51 5.20 0.35
C THR A 121 -11.70 4.85 1.60
N SER A 122 -11.98 3.71 2.23
CA SER A 122 -11.19 3.26 3.38
C SER A 122 -9.75 2.90 2.98
N THR A 123 -9.55 2.35 1.78
CA THR A 123 -8.21 2.08 1.23
C THR A 123 -7.45 3.37 0.96
N GLU A 124 -8.07 4.37 0.31
CA GLU A 124 -7.49 5.69 0.13
C GLU A 124 -7.06 6.30 1.46
N SER A 125 -7.93 6.26 2.46
CA SER A 125 -7.64 6.82 3.79
C SER A 125 -6.48 6.10 4.49
N ALA A 126 -6.37 4.77 4.32
CA ALA A 126 -5.24 4.00 4.85
C ALA A 126 -3.91 4.39 4.17
N LEU A 127 -3.91 4.54 2.84
CA LEU A 127 -2.74 4.96 2.06
C LEU A 127 -2.32 6.40 2.39
N SER A 128 -3.27 7.33 2.46
CA SER A 128 -3.06 8.71 2.90
C SER A 128 -2.52 8.77 4.34
N GLY A 129 -3.01 7.90 5.23
CA GLY A 129 -2.50 7.74 6.60
C GLY A 129 -1.03 7.33 6.66
N ILE A 130 -0.61 6.40 5.80
CA ILE A 130 0.80 6.00 5.69
C ILE A 130 1.66 7.14 5.18
N LEU A 131 1.24 7.85 4.12
CA LEU A 131 1.99 8.99 3.60
C LEU A 131 2.22 10.02 4.70
N LYS A 132 1.18 10.35 5.47
CA LYS A 132 1.28 11.26 6.59
C LYS A 132 2.23 10.74 7.65
N SER A 133 2.02 9.51 8.14
CA SER A 133 2.86 8.91 9.19
C SER A 133 4.33 8.80 8.78
N GLY A 134 4.60 8.37 7.55
CA GLY A 134 5.95 8.28 7.01
C GLY A 134 6.66 9.63 6.94
N ASN A 135 5.99 10.67 6.43
CA ASN A 135 6.54 12.02 6.38
C ASN A 135 6.76 12.61 7.79
N GLN A 136 5.89 12.32 8.77
CA GLN A 136 6.09 12.71 10.18
C GLN A 136 7.35 12.04 10.78
N HIS A 137 7.71 10.85 10.29
CA HIS A 137 8.93 10.15 10.70
C HIS A 137 10.15 10.44 9.79
N GLY A 138 10.10 11.53 9.01
CA GLY A 138 11.21 12.01 8.19
C GLY A 138 11.48 11.17 6.94
N LEU A 139 10.53 10.33 6.53
CA LEU A 139 10.60 9.62 5.26
C LEU A 139 9.99 10.55 4.23
N ASN A 140 10.81 11.08 3.31
CA ASN A 140 10.34 11.92 2.21
C ASN A 140 9.53 11.09 1.20
N ILE A 141 8.32 10.67 1.58
CA ILE A 141 7.46 9.86 0.74
C ILE A 141 6.69 10.80 -0.18
N LYS A 142 7.03 10.75 -1.47
CA LYS A 142 6.33 11.45 -2.53
C LYS A 142 5.48 10.46 -3.29
N GLU A 143 4.30 10.89 -3.72
CA GLU A 143 3.51 10.13 -4.68
C GLU A 143 4.31 10.02 -6.00
N LEU A 144 4.60 8.79 -6.42
CA LEU A 144 5.33 8.49 -7.65
C LEU A 144 4.37 7.77 -8.59
N THR A 145 4.10 8.36 -9.75
CA THR A 145 3.48 7.60 -10.85
C THR A 145 4.59 7.05 -11.73
N ASP A 146 4.35 5.93 -12.43
CA ASP A 146 5.32 5.32 -13.37
C ASP A 146 5.96 6.33 -14.34
N GLN A 147 5.27 7.45 -14.65
CA GLN A 147 5.83 8.51 -15.51
C GLN A 147 7.07 9.21 -14.92
N SER A 148 7.27 9.20 -13.60
CA SER A 148 8.50 9.77 -13.00
C SER A 148 9.71 8.84 -13.07
N LEU A 149 9.49 7.53 -13.26
CA LEU A 149 10.54 6.54 -13.51
C LEU A 149 10.81 6.35 -15.00
N ALA A 150 9.80 6.55 -15.87
CA ALA A 150 9.95 6.55 -17.33
C ALA A 150 10.80 7.72 -17.86
N SER A 151 11.08 8.73 -17.03
CA SER A 151 11.93 9.88 -17.37
C SER A 151 13.41 9.70 -16.97
N GLN A 152 13.81 8.54 -16.45
CA GLN A 152 15.20 8.24 -16.08
C GLN A 152 15.87 7.18 -16.99
N GLY A 153 15.42 7.06 -18.24
CA GLY A 153 16.02 6.23 -19.28
C GLY A 153 16.55 7.08 -20.42
#